data_AF-A0A4V3R738-F1
#
_entry.id   AF-A0A4V3R738-F1
#
_cell.length_a   1.000
_cell.length_b   1.000
_cell.length_c   1.000
_cell.angle_alpha   90.00
_cell.angle_beta   90.00
_cell.angle_gamma   90.00
#
_symmetry.space_group_name_H-M   'P 1'
#
loop_
_entity.id
_entity.type
_entity.pdbx_description
1 polymer ?
#
loop_
_entity_poly.entity_id
_entity_poly.type
_entity_poly.pdbx_seq_one_letter_code
_entity_poly.pdbx_strand_id
1 'polypeptide(L)'
;MNTKNPYEHLKIDCLADVEPVEAQSTWTVTEGREETVKILTSLLPDGMWVFGYSVFWANGRSSFRKPTAELGLFRAQRDAKLYAIGFMLIYLNYFLEQTRIDIRRGEAALIQTKLFNL
;
A
#
# COMPACT_ATOMS: atom_id res chain seq x y z
N MET A 1 11.88 -15.32 9.02
CA MET A 1 10.84 -14.39 8.54
C MET A 1 10.76 -14.54 7.04
N ASN A 2 9.56 -14.80 6.49
CA ASN A 2 9.38 -14.69 5.04
C ASN A 2 9.39 -13.18 4.72
N THR A 3 10.47 -12.71 4.09
CA THR A 3 10.68 -11.29 3.78
C THR A 3 10.06 -10.89 2.44
N LYS A 4 9.39 -11.83 1.75
CA LYS A 4 8.82 -11.59 0.43
C LYS A 4 7.40 -11.06 0.55
N ASN A 5 7.07 -10.05 -0.26
CA ASN A 5 5.72 -9.54 -0.37
C ASN A 5 4.79 -10.64 -0.93
N PRO A 6 3.69 -11.00 -0.25
CA PRO A 6 2.77 -12.04 -0.73
C PRO A 6 2.13 -11.70 -2.10
N TYR A 7 2.11 -10.42 -2.45
CA TYR A 7 1.53 -9.91 -3.68
C TYR A 7 2.57 -9.56 -4.75
N GLU A 8 3.79 -10.09 -4.65
CA GLU A 8 4.87 -9.83 -5.62
C GLU A 8 4.44 -10.08 -7.08
N HIS A 9 3.61 -11.10 -7.30
CA HIS A 9 3.09 -11.47 -8.61
C HIS A 9 2.18 -10.41 -9.27
N LEU A 10 1.73 -9.40 -8.52
CA LEU A 10 0.94 -8.28 -9.04
C LEU A 10 1.80 -7.14 -9.60
N LYS A 11 3.09 -7.09 -9.22
CA LYS A 11 4.02 -6.04 -9.61
C LYS A 11 4.54 -6.27 -11.02
N ILE A 12 4.55 -5.21 -11.81
CA ILE A 12 5.29 -5.11 -13.06
C ILE A 12 6.49 -4.19 -12.79
N ASP A 13 7.69 -4.67 -13.10
CA ASP A 13 8.90 -3.90 -12.89
C ASP A 13 9.02 -2.73 -13.89
N CYS A 14 9.48 -1.59 -13.40
CA CYS A 14 9.87 -0.46 -14.22
C CYS A 14 11.39 -0.38 -14.28
N LEU A 15 11.97 -0.38 -15.49
CA LEU A 15 13.42 -0.29 -15.70
C LEU A 15 13.92 1.15 -15.88
N ALA A 16 13.03 2.13 -15.85
CA ALA A 16 13.36 3.54 -16.00
C ALA A 16 13.44 4.23 -14.64
N ASP A 17 14.31 5.25 -14.53
CA ASP A 17 14.24 6.19 -13.43
C ASP A 17 13.00 7.06 -13.60
N VAL A 18 12.05 6.97 -12.66
CA VAL A 18 10.77 7.65 -12.74
C VAL A 18 10.56 8.52 -11.52
N GLU A 19 10.34 9.81 -11.76
CA GLU A 19 10.03 10.77 -10.70
C GLU A 19 8.72 10.39 -9.98
N PRO A 20 8.67 10.50 -8.64
CA PRO A 20 7.43 10.30 -7.90
C PRO A 20 6.35 11.31 -8.29
N VAL A 21 5.09 10.86 -8.27
CA VAL A 21 3.91 11.66 -8.62
C VAL A 21 3.07 11.99 -7.39
N GLU A 22 2.20 13.00 -7.52
CA GLU A 22 1.22 13.30 -6.48
C GLU A 22 0.16 12.19 -6.36
N ALA A 23 -0.33 11.98 -5.13
CA ALA A 23 -1.37 11.01 -4.86
C ALA A 23 -2.73 11.55 -5.34
N GLN A 24 -3.36 10.84 -6.27
CA GLN A 24 -4.73 11.13 -6.71
C GLN A 24 -5.78 10.51 -5.79
N SER A 25 -5.42 9.43 -5.09
CA SER A 25 -6.30 8.74 -4.15
C SER A 25 -5.53 8.29 -2.91
N THR A 26 -6.14 8.51 -1.75
CA THR A 26 -5.62 8.11 -0.44
C THR A 26 -6.61 7.18 0.24
N TRP A 27 -6.11 6.09 0.81
CA TRP A 27 -6.89 5.17 1.63
C TRP A 27 -6.25 5.05 3.01
N THR A 28 -6.98 5.47 4.05
CA THR A 28 -6.58 5.24 5.44
C THR A 28 -6.95 3.81 5.83
N VAL A 29 -5.94 3.01 6.20
CA VAL A 29 -6.09 1.60 6.55
C VAL A 29 -6.49 1.44 8.01
N THR A 30 -5.99 2.31 8.88
CA THR A 30 -6.20 2.29 10.33
C THR A 30 -7.44 3.06 10.75
N GLU A 31 -8.09 2.59 11.82
CA GLU A 31 -9.22 3.29 12.48
C GLU A 31 -8.76 4.11 13.69
N GLY A 32 -7.62 3.75 14.30
CA GLY A 32 -7.06 4.41 15.48
C GLY A 32 -6.32 5.74 15.21
N ARG A 33 -6.10 6.52 16.29
CA ARG A 33 -5.40 7.82 16.24
C ARG A 33 -3.94 7.77 16.65
N GLU A 34 -3.53 6.75 17.40
CA GLU A 34 -2.16 6.64 17.93
C GLU A 34 -1.14 6.32 16.84
N GLU A 35 -1.54 5.51 15.87
CA GLU A 35 -0.75 5.14 14.71
C GLU A 35 -1.66 5.17 13.49
N THR A 36 -1.20 5.80 12.41
CA THR A 36 -2.02 5.96 11.19
C THR A 36 -1.27 5.44 9.98
N VAL A 37 -1.88 4.50 9.26
CA VAL A 37 -1.35 3.98 7.99
C VAL A 37 -2.25 4.44 6.86
N LYS A 38 -1.65 5.09 5.85
CA LYS A 38 -2.31 5.52 4.62
C LYS A 38 -1.59 4.93 3.41
N ILE A 39 -2.37 4.37 2.50
CA ILE A 39 -1.90 3.96 1.18
C ILE A 39 -2.27 5.05 0.18
N LEU A 40 -1.28 5.47 -0.58
CA LEU A 40 -1.39 6.51 -1.61
C LEU A 40 -1.36 5.82 -2.97
N THR A 41 -2.21 6.25 -3.90
CA THR A 41 -2.21 5.70 -5.26
C THR A 41 -2.42 6.79 -6.29
N SER A 42 -1.88 6.56 -7.49
CA SER A 42 -2.02 7.47 -8.63
C SER A 42 -2.09 6.66 -9.92
N LEU A 43 -2.92 7.11 -10.86
CA LEU A 43 -3.00 6.57 -12.21
C LEU A 43 -2.06 7.38 -13.12
N LEU A 44 -1.12 6.69 -13.74
CA LEU A 44 -0.18 7.28 -14.69
C LEU A 44 -0.84 7.49 -16.08
N PRO A 45 -0.28 8.35 -16.93
CA PRO A 45 -0.82 8.61 -18.28
C PRO A 45 -0.91 7.37 -19.18
N ASP A 46 -0.11 6.35 -18.93
CA ASP A 46 -0.09 5.08 -19.67
C ASP A 46 -1.14 4.07 -19.17
N GLY A 47 -1.98 4.44 -18.20
CA GLY A 47 -3.02 3.60 -17.63
C GLY A 47 -2.55 2.70 -16.49
N MET A 48 -1.27 2.77 -16.10
CA MET A 48 -0.73 1.98 -15.00
C MET A 48 -0.94 2.68 -13.66
N TRP A 49 -1.20 1.91 -12.62
CA TRP A 49 -1.29 2.39 -11.25
C TRP A 49 0.05 2.27 -10.54
N VAL A 50 0.35 3.26 -9.72
CA VAL A 50 1.48 3.26 -8.78
C VAL A 50 0.97 3.44 -7.35
N PHE A 51 1.76 3.02 -6.36
CA PHE A 51 1.46 3.25 -4.96
C PHE A 51 2.59 3.97 -4.23
N GLY A 52 2.22 4.63 -3.15
CA GLY A 52 3.09 5.12 -2.10
C GLY A 52 2.43 4.87 -0.74
N TYR A 53 3.03 5.38 0.33
CA TYR A 53 2.49 5.23 1.67
C TYR A 53 2.84 6.40 2.58
N SER A 54 2.06 6.55 3.64
CA SER A 54 2.37 7.38 4.79
C SER A 54 2.04 6.60 6.05
N VAL A 55 3.00 6.53 6.97
CA VAL A 55 2.82 5.97 8.30
C VAL A 55 3.16 7.05 9.31
N PHE A 56 2.21 7.38 10.17
CA PHE A 56 2.45 8.15 11.39
C PHE A 56 2.54 7.17 12.54
N TRP A 57 3.71 7.08 13.17
CA TRP A 57 4.01 6.09 14.20
C TRP A 57 3.61 6.62 15.59
N ALA A 58 3.28 5.72 16.51
CA ALA A 58 2.94 6.08 17.89
C ALA A 58 4.05 6.82 18.66
N ASN A 59 5.30 6.69 18.22
CA ASN A 59 6.44 7.42 18.77
C ASN A 59 6.60 8.84 18.18
N GLY A 60 5.64 9.32 17.40
CA GLY A 60 5.65 10.64 16.77
C GLY A 60 6.50 10.76 15.50
N ARG A 61 7.19 9.71 15.08
CA ARG A 61 7.91 9.69 13.79
C ARG A 61 6.93 9.51 12.63
N SER A 62 7.39 9.82 11.42
CA SER A 62 6.67 9.46 10.20
C SER A 62 7.58 8.75 9.20
N SER A 63 6.98 7.86 8.43
CA SER A 63 7.59 7.26 7.24
C SER A 63 6.70 7.58 6.05
N PHE A 64 7.31 8.03 4.96
CA PHE A 64 6.56 8.52 3.82
C PHE A 64 7.29 8.20 2.53
N ARG A 65 6.50 7.79 1.53
CA ARG A 65 6.97 7.67 0.15
C ARG A 65 5.83 8.04 -0.80
N LYS A 66 6.09 8.98 -1.71
CA LYS A 66 5.13 9.34 -2.76
C LYS A 66 4.91 8.18 -3.72
N PRO A 67 3.74 8.09 -4.38
CA PRO A 67 3.53 7.13 -5.46
C PRO A 67 4.61 7.24 -6.54
N THR A 68 5.22 6.12 -6.91
CA THR A 68 6.25 6.07 -7.94
C THR A 68 6.30 4.70 -8.60
N ALA A 69 6.67 4.65 -9.88
CA ALA A 69 6.88 3.41 -10.62
C ALA A 69 8.11 2.62 -10.13
N GLU A 70 9.04 3.26 -9.43
CA GLU A 70 10.18 2.59 -8.79
C GLU A 70 9.72 1.52 -7.78
N LEU A 71 8.58 1.76 -7.13
CA LEU A 71 7.96 0.80 -6.21
C LEU A 71 7.20 -0.33 -6.93
N GLY A 72 6.99 -0.20 -8.24
CA GLY A 72 6.24 -1.12 -9.07
C GLY A 72 5.10 -0.44 -9.83
N LEU A 73 4.74 -1.05 -10.96
CA LEU A 73 3.58 -0.70 -11.76
C LEU A 73 2.50 -1.78 -11.60
N PHE A 74 1.24 -1.37 -11.60
CA PHE A 74 0.10 -2.26 -11.35
C PHE A 74 -1.01 -2.01 -12.36
N ARG A 75 -1.70 -3.08 -12.78
CA ARG A 75 -2.79 -2.98 -13.78
C ARG A 75 -4.08 -2.38 -13.20
N ALA A 76 -4.24 -2.43 -11.88
CA ALA A 76 -5.42 -1.91 -11.19
C ALA A 76 -5.02 -1.24 -9.88
N GLN A 77 -5.80 -0.22 -9.46
CA GLN A 77 -5.58 0.47 -8.19
C GLN A 77 -5.63 -0.50 -7.00
N ARG A 78 -6.53 -1.49 -7.05
CA ARG A 78 -6.65 -2.54 -6.05
C ARG A 78 -5.37 -3.34 -5.90
N ASP A 79 -4.71 -3.67 -7.00
CA ASP A 79 -3.48 -4.46 -7.00
C ASP A 79 -2.32 -3.66 -6.40
N ALA A 80 -2.25 -2.36 -6.72
CA ALA A 80 -1.33 -1.42 -6.08
C ALA A 80 -1.57 -1.34 -4.56
N LYS A 81 -2.83 -1.29 -4.12
CA LYS A 81 -3.21 -1.31 -2.69
C LYS A 81 -2.85 -2.64 -2.01
N LEU A 82 -3.11 -3.78 -2.65
CA LEU A 82 -2.73 -5.10 -2.12
C LEU A 82 -1.22 -5.23 -1.96
N TYR A 83 -0.46 -4.80 -2.96
CA TYR A 83 1.00 -4.81 -2.86
C TYR A 83 1.50 -3.92 -1.72
N ALA A 84 0.90 -2.74 -1.55
CA ALA A 84 1.21 -1.85 -0.42
C ALA A 84 0.90 -2.50 0.94
N ILE A 85 -0.26 -3.17 1.09
CA ILE A 85 -0.61 -3.96 2.28
C ILE A 85 0.40 -5.09 2.50
N GLY A 86 0.77 -5.83 1.46
CA GLY A 86 1.77 -6.89 1.53
C GLY A 86 3.13 -6.42 2.02
N PHE A 87 3.54 -5.22 1.61
CA PHE A 87 4.72 -4.57 2.15
C PHE A 87 4.58 -4.32 3.66
N MET A 88 3.46 -3.76 4.12
CA MET A 88 3.22 -3.53 5.54
C MET A 88 3.18 -4.82 6.36
N LEU A 89 2.67 -5.93 5.79
CA LEU A 89 2.63 -7.24 6.44
C LEU A 89 4.03 -7.81 6.74
N ILE A 90 5.04 -7.49 5.91
CA ILE A 90 6.44 -7.86 6.19
C ILE A 90 6.92 -7.21 7.50
N TYR A 91 6.45 -5.99 7.77
CA TYR A 91 6.81 -5.20 8.95
C TYR A 91 5.75 -5.23 10.05
N LEU A 92 4.80 -6.18 10.00
CA LEU A 92 3.63 -6.18 10.87
C LEU A 92 3.97 -6.10 12.37
N ASN A 93 5.07 -6.74 12.78
CA ASN A 93 5.51 -6.78 14.17
C ASN A 93 6.02 -5.43 14.73
N TYR A 94 6.25 -4.42 13.87
CA TYR A 94 6.65 -3.08 14.30
C TYR A 94 5.46 -2.17 14.64
N PHE A 95 4.25 -2.52 14.18
CA PHE A 95 3.03 -1.76 14.42
C PHE A 95 2.40 -2.11 15.78
N LEU A 96 1.53 -1.23 16.28
CA LEU A 96 0.69 -1.51 17.46
C LEU A 96 -0.33 -2.62 17.16
N GLU A 97 -0.78 -3.32 18.20
CA GLU A 97 -1.72 -4.45 18.06
C GLU A 97 -2.97 -4.09 17.24
N GLN A 98 -3.58 -2.94 17.53
CA GLN A 98 -4.75 -2.47 16.80
C GLN A 98 -4.44 -2.22 15.31
N THR A 99 -3.32 -1.56 15.00
CA THR A 99 -2.90 -1.33 13.62
C THR A 99 -2.65 -2.64 12.86
N ARG A 100 -2.14 -3.68 13.54
CA ARG A 100 -1.97 -5.00 12.92
C ARG A 100 -3.30 -5.63 12.52
N ILE A 101 -4.31 -5.49 13.38
CA ILE A 101 -5.67 -5.94 13.11
C ILE A 101 -6.25 -5.18 11.91
N ASP A 102 -6.10 -3.86 11.90
CA ASP A 102 -6.60 -2.99 10.84
C ASP A 102 -5.95 -3.30 9.48
N ILE A 103 -4.62 -3.51 9.44
CA ILE A 103 -3.90 -3.92 8.23
C ILE A 103 -4.45 -5.24 7.68
N ARG A 104 -4.67 -6.25 8.54
CA ARG A 104 -5.24 -7.54 8.13
C ARG A 104 -6.69 -7.43 7.67
N ARG A 105 -7.49 -6.57 8.29
CA ARG A 105 -8.86 -6.27 7.83
C ARG A 105 -8.85 -5.59 6.47
N GLY A 106 -7.97 -4.61 6.28
CA GLY A 106 -7.76 -3.94 4.99
C GLY A 106 -7.35 -4.92 3.89
N GLU A 107 -6.45 -5.85 4.19
CA GLU A 107 -6.10 -6.96 3.29
C GLU A 107 -7.33 -7.78 2.89
N ALA A 108 -8.09 -8.28 3.88
CA ALA A 108 -9.27 -9.10 3.65
C ALA A 108 -10.32 -8.37 2.81
N ALA A 109 -10.56 -7.08 3.09
CA ALA A 109 -11.49 -6.25 2.32
C ALA A 109 -11.10 -6.17 0.84
N LEU A 110 -9.82 -5.90 0.54
CA LEU A 110 -9.33 -5.86 -0.84
C LEU A 110 -9.43 -7.22 -1.53
N ILE A 111 -9.15 -8.33 -0.84
CA ILE A 111 -9.31 -9.67 -1.41
C ILE A 111 -10.78 -9.92 -1.77
N GLN A 112 -11.70 -9.62 -0.85
CA GLN A 112 -13.14 -9.83 -1.03
C GLN A 112 -13.75 -9.00 -2.15
N THR A 113 -13.27 -7.78 -2.41
CA THR A 113 -13.77 -6.94 -3.53
C THR A 113 -13.67 -7.65 -4.89
N LYS A 114 -12.73 -8.60 -5.07
CA LYS A 114 -12.61 -9.37 -6.33
C LYS A 114 -13.68 -10.46 -6.48
N LEU A 115 -14.26 -10.93 -5.37
CA LEU A 115 -15.26 -12.01 -5.37
C LEU A 115 -16.66 -11.48 -5.65
N PHE A 116 -16.92 -10.22 -5.32
CA PHE A 116 -18.21 -9.57 -5.47
C PHE A 116 -18.05 -8.31 -6.33
N ASN A 117 -17.85 -8.50 -7.64
CA ASN A 117 -17.93 -7.39 -8.59
C ASN A 117 -19.39 -6.90 -8.66
N LEU A 118 -19.72 -5.87 -7.88
CA LEU A 118 -20.83 -4.95 -8.15
C LEU A 118 -20.32 -3.77 -8.99
#